data_AF-A0ABD1JR73-F1
#
_entry.id   AF-A0ABD1JR73-F1
#
_cell.length_a   1.000
_cell.length_b   1.000
_cell.length_c   1.000
_cell.angle_alpha   90.00
_cell.angle_beta   90.00
_cell.angle_gamma   90.00
#
_symmetry.space_group_name_H-M   'P 1'
#
loop_
_entity.id
_entity.type
_entity.pdbx_description
1 polymer ?
#
loop_
_entity_poly.entity_id
_entity_poly.type
_entity_poly.pdbx_seq_one_letter_code
_entity_poly.pdbx_strand_id
1 'polypeptide(L)'
;MYHVHLLLALITSVKTNNYLLYVQAIQEMCPIFFSFGGQNYARYMTYFSAFFANIDYSHAGASDLIRLGTFSVARSFISGNRCATDKTMEETFMRHAKSHGGTGEGLSGILTNYKAYQRWVRTTHLRSLYVDAALNMADMGNEGSDGNQHRDLRPTEIQRSDKELWSSDDYAVKLQGRKIILVCEDSAHLLTSDDGITTKIKELPLLKSSQEETDTRVVLYTQYAANSHYNTVRIKSPDSDIFFILLHFASTMDINILFDTKIQRRSRLINVTSTAADIGQEKCTALLGLHGFTGSDTSSAFRGKGKLVPVKKMLKAPKFVPMLAKLGDNWTVSEDLIDDLEAFTCAMYGDNTTAGKVDALRLNRINKLCTKQGKSIPVNVDMSSLPPCQKSLTQHIRRVNFQVAVWKRASIAHPMIPSAVQGHGWLMTDNGLQPLWYEGESHPENLQDLCEEKNEASYSDSDSSAGSDESDDSTGNDSDTNTDDQ
;
A
#
# COMPACT_ATOMS: atom_id res chain seq x y z
N MET A 1 12.88 -16.54 32.01
CA MET A 1 13.37 -15.93 30.74
C MET A 1 13.86 -16.96 29.72
N TYR A 2 14.54 -18.04 30.12
CA TYR A 2 15.09 -19.05 29.18
C TYR A 2 14.05 -19.66 28.21
N HIS A 3 12.87 -20.08 28.71
CA HIS A 3 11.82 -20.67 27.87
C HIS A 3 11.26 -19.70 26.81
N VAL A 4 11.15 -18.41 27.15
CA VAL A 4 10.68 -17.37 26.23
C VAL A 4 11.72 -17.15 25.13
N HIS A 5 13.00 -17.10 25.48
CA HIS A 5 14.08 -16.99 24.50
C HIS A 5 14.10 -18.17 23.53
N LEU A 6 13.90 -19.38 24.05
CA LEU A 6 13.86 -20.60 23.24
C LEU A 6 12.65 -20.66 22.29
N LEU A 7 11.47 -20.21 22.75
CA LEU A 7 10.30 -20.07 21.89
C LEU A 7 10.54 -19.03 20.77
N LEU A 8 11.13 -17.89 21.12
CA LEU A 8 11.48 -16.86 20.14
C LEU A 8 12.55 -17.34 19.16
N ALA A 9 13.50 -18.17 19.60
CA ALA A 9 14.50 -18.80 18.73
C ALA A 9 13.83 -19.75 17.71
N LEU A 10 12.88 -20.58 18.15
CA LEU A 10 12.12 -21.43 17.25
C LEU A 10 11.32 -20.60 16.23
N ILE A 11 10.57 -19.59 16.67
CA ILE A 11 9.78 -18.73 15.77
C ILE A 11 10.69 -18.03 14.76
N THR A 12 11.80 -17.46 15.23
CA THR A 12 12.77 -16.78 14.37
C THR A 12 13.34 -17.74 13.33
N SER A 13 13.70 -18.95 13.74
CA SER A 13 14.27 -19.96 12.83
C SER A 13 13.34 -20.32 11.68
N VAL A 14 12.03 -20.43 11.92
CA VAL A 14 11.03 -20.67 10.87
C VAL A 14 10.86 -19.43 9.99
N LYS A 15 10.74 -18.25 10.61
CA LYS A 15 10.50 -16.98 9.93
C LYS A 15 11.64 -16.58 9.00
N THR A 16 12.86 -16.95 9.34
CA THR A 16 14.08 -16.66 8.57
C THR A 16 14.62 -17.89 7.80
N ASN A 17 13.92 -19.03 7.82
CA ASN A 17 14.39 -20.29 7.25
C ASN A 17 15.81 -20.70 7.73
N ASN A 18 16.13 -20.44 9.00
CA ASN A 18 17.41 -20.81 9.59
C ASN A 18 17.34 -22.24 10.15
N TYR A 19 17.70 -23.21 9.31
CA TYR A 19 17.67 -24.63 9.63
C TYR A 19 18.48 -25.00 10.88
N LEU A 20 19.69 -24.46 11.05
CA LEU A 20 20.55 -24.80 12.19
C LEU A 20 19.94 -24.32 13.51
N LEU A 21 19.41 -23.09 13.53
CA LEU A 21 18.72 -22.56 14.69
C LEU A 21 17.44 -23.35 15.01
N TYR A 22 16.75 -23.85 13.98
CA TYR A 22 15.54 -24.65 14.13
C TYR A 22 15.83 -25.99 14.81
N VAL A 23 16.87 -26.71 14.36
CA VAL A 23 17.30 -27.99 14.95
C VAL A 23 17.73 -27.79 16.40
N GLN A 24 18.52 -26.74 16.68
CA GLN A 24 18.95 -26.43 18.04
C GLN A 24 17.77 -26.12 18.96
N ALA A 25 16.83 -25.28 18.50
CA ALA A 25 15.66 -24.92 19.30
C ALA A 25 14.78 -26.15 19.62
N ILE A 26 14.61 -27.06 18.65
CA ILE A 26 13.87 -28.32 18.83
C ILE A 26 14.53 -29.21 19.89
N GLN A 27 15.86 -29.34 19.86
CA GLN A 27 16.62 -30.13 20.84
C GLN A 27 16.48 -29.57 22.25
N GLU A 28 16.65 -28.26 22.41
CA GLU A 28 16.54 -27.58 23.70
C GLU A 28 15.11 -27.56 24.25
N MET A 29 14.10 -27.67 23.38
CA MET A 29 12.70 -27.76 23.79
C MET A 29 12.30 -29.14 24.32
N CYS A 30 13.00 -30.20 23.91
CA CYS A 30 12.62 -31.58 24.26
C CYS A 30 12.58 -31.83 25.78
N PRO A 31 13.57 -31.40 26.60
CA PRO A 31 13.51 -31.51 28.06
C PRO A 31 12.35 -30.74 28.69
N ILE A 32 11.94 -29.61 28.08
CA ILE A 32 10.81 -28.80 28.56
C ILE A 32 9.52 -29.59 28.40
N PHE A 33 9.27 -30.18 27.22
CA PHE A 33 8.09 -31.01 27.01
C PHE A 33 8.05 -32.22 27.95
N PHE A 34 9.20 -32.82 28.28
CA PHE A 34 9.28 -33.85 29.32
C PHE A 34 8.87 -33.31 30.70
N SER A 35 9.41 -32.15 31.09
CA SER A 35 9.16 -31.56 32.42
C SER A 35 7.72 -31.06 32.64
N PHE A 36 7.05 -30.59 31.59
CA PHE A 36 5.67 -30.05 31.66
C PHE A 36 4.59 -31.06 31.24
N GLY A 37 4.91 -32.36 31.22
CA GLY A 37 3.91 -33.42 30.98
C GLY A 37 3.51 -33.64 29.52
N GLY A 38 4.21 -33.02 28.57
CA GLY A 38 4.02 -33.20 27.12
C GLY A 38 4.67 -34.47 26.56
N GLN A 39 4.43 -35.63 27.17
CA GLN A 39 5.16 -36.89 26.89
C GLN A 39 5.13 -37.32 25.42
N ASN A 40 3.99 -37.15 24.74
CA ASN A 40 3.89 -37.47 23.31
C ASN A 40 4.76 -36.56 22.45
N TYR A 41 4.70 -35.24 22.69
CA TYR A 41 5.55 -34.27 22.00
C TYR A 41 7.02 -34.53 22.27
N ALA A 42 7.39 -34.79 23.52
CA ALA A 42 8.76 -35.13 23.88
C ALA A 42 9.27 -36.40 23.16
N ARG A 43 8.45 -37.46 23.09
CA ARG A 43 8.79 -38.71 22.38
C ARG A 43 9.02 -38.48 20.89
N TYR A 44 8.10 -37.80 20.20
CA TYR A 44 8.22 -37.54 18.77
C TYR A 44 9.33 -36.52 18.47
N MET A 45 9.52 -35.51 19.33
CA MET A 45 10.60 -34.52 19.19
C MET A 45 11.98 -35.17 19.32
N THR A 46 12.13 -36.13 20.24
CA THR A 46 13.37 -36.91 20.37
C THR A 46 13.68 -37.68 19.08
N TYR A 47 12.67 -38.36 18.53
CA TYR A 47 12.81 -39.06 17.24
C TYR A 47 13.13 -38.10 16.09
N PHE A 48 12.47 -36.94 16.04
CA PHE A 48 12.67 -35.94 15.00
C PHE A 48 14.06 -35.29 15.07
N SER A 49 14.58 -35.06 16.27
CA SER A 49 15.96 -34.62 16.48
C SER A 49 16.98 -35.66 16.00
N ALA A 50 16.76 -36.94 16.32
CA ALA A 50 17.62 -38.02 15.84
C ALA A 50 17.56 -38.16 14.31
N PHE A 51 16.38 -37.95 13.72
CA PHE A 51 16.20 -37.94 12.27
C PHE A 51 17.01 -36.82 11.61
N PHE A 52 16.96 -35.58 12.12
CA PHE A 52 17.77 -34.49 11.59
C PHE A 52 19.27 -34.72 11.76
N ALA A 53 19.70 -35.30 12.87
CA ALA A 53 21.11 -35.65 13.07
C ALA A 53 21.62 -36.70 12.05
N ASN A 54 20.71 -37.52 11.50
CA ASN A 54 21.02 -38.60 10.56
C ASN A 54 20.56 -38.31 9.11
N ILE A 55 20.11 -37.08 8.83
CA ILE A 55 19.41 -36.79 7.57
C ILE A 55 20.35 -36.86 6.37
N ASP A 56 21.60 -36.40 6.52
CA ASP A 56 22.59 -36.42 5.42
C ASP A 56 23.09 -37.83 5.09
N TYR A 57 23.08 -38.73 6.06
CA TYR A 57 23.45 -40.13 5.86
C TYR A 57 22.30 -40.94 5.24
N SER A 58 21.06 -40.71 5.72
CA SER A 58 19.88 -41.43 5.21
C SER A 58 19.38 -40.89 3.86
N HIS A 59 19.52 -39.59 3.61
CA HIS A 59 19.02 -38.88 2.43
C HIS A 59 20.04 -37.80 2.01
N ALA A 60 21.10 -38.21 1.30
CA ALA A 60 22.16 -37.30 0.85
C ALA A 60 21.60 -36.10 0.05
N GLY A 61 22.02 -34.88 0.42
CA GLY A 61 21.57 -33.62 -0.19
C GLY A 61 20.25 -33.06 0.36
N ALA A 62 19.57 -33.77 1.27
CA ALA A 62 18.33 -33.27 1.88
C ALA A 62 18.55 -32.03 2.77
N SER A 63 19.67 -31.95 3.49
CA SER A 63 19.99 -30.73 4.27
C SER A 63 20.13 -29.49 3.40
N ASP A 64 20.66 -29.62 2.19
CA ASP A 64 20.81 -28.51 1.26
C ASP A 64 19.45 -28.02 0.78
N LEU A 65 18.54 -28.94 0.45
CA LEU A 65 17.16 -28.62 0.11
C LEU A 65 16.41 -27.94 1.26
N ILE A 66 16.62 -28.40 2.50
CA ILE A 66 16.04 -27.79 3.70
C ILE A 66 16.54 -26.37 3.90
N ARG A 67 17.85 -26.15 3.73
CA ARG A 67 18.45 -24.81 3.78
C ARG A 67 17.93 -23.88 2.69
N LEU A 68 17.53 -24.43 1.53
CA LEU A 68 16.97 -23.66 0.41
C LEU A 68 15.50 -23.22 0.61
N GLY A 69 14.78 -23.74 1.62
CA GLY A 69 13.44 -23.25 1.95
C GLY A 69 12.34 -24.28 2.11
N THR A 70 12.64 -25.57 2.25
CA THR A 70 11.59 -26.60 2.21
C THR A 70 10.87 -26.82 3.55
N PHE A 71 11.45 -26.42 4.69
CA PHE A 71 10.80 -26.58 6.01
C PHE A 71 9.95 -25.38 6.44
N SER A 72 9.98 -24.29 5.68
CA SER A 72 9.14 -23.11 5.91
C SER A 72 8.60 -22.55 4.59
N VAL A 73 7.28 -22.38 4.52
CA VAL A 73 6.58 -21.95 3.32
C VAL A 73 6.42 -20.43 3.34
N ALA A 74 6.55 -19.80 2.17
CA ALA A 74 6.32 -18.37 2.00
C ALA A 74 5.44 -18.14 0.76
N ARG A 75 4.44 -17.27 0.87
CA ARG A 75 3.71 -16.75 -0.31
C ARG A 75 4.45 -15.58 -0.98
N SER A 76 5.37 -14.92 -0.27
CA SER A 76 6.24 -13.87 -0.78
C SER A 76 7.67 -14.05 -0.24
N PHE A 77 8.68 -13.58 -0.97
CA PHE A 77 10.10 -13.68 -0.57
C PHE A 77 10.54 -12.60 0.43
N ILE A 78 9.60 -11.90 1.06
CA ILE A 78 9.87 -10.90 2.10
C ILE A 78 10.36 -11.60 3.37
N SER A 79 11.48 -11.13 3.93
CA SER A 79 12.05 -11.66 5.16
C SER A 79 11.04 -11.59 6.32
N GLY A 80 10.86 -12.70 7.06
CA GLY A 80 9.91 -12.77 8.17
C GLY A 80 8.48 -13.21 7.80
N ASN A 81 8.14 -13.33 6.51
CA ASN A 81 6.81 -13.77 6.06
C ASN A 81 6.67 -15.28 5.84
N ARG A 82 7.63 -16.06 6.34
CA ARG A 82 7.60 -17.53 6.26
C ARG A 82 6.76 -18.11 7.40
N CYS A 83 6.08 -19.21 7.14
CA CYS A 83 5.31 -19.97 8.12
C CYS A 83 5.75 -21.43 8.11
N ALA A 84 5.54 -22.14 9.22
CA ALA A 84 5.84 -23.56 9.28
C ALA A 84 4.96 -24.32 8.27
N THR A 85 5.54 -25.33 7.61
CA THR A 85 4.86 -26.07 6.55
C THR A 85 3.62 -26.79 7.06
N ASP A 86 3.67 -27.36 8.26
CA ASP A 86 2.55 -28.04 8.92
C ASP A 86 1.36 -27.08 9.16
N LYS A 87 1.62 -25.92 9.76
CA LYS A 87 0.62 -24.89 10.05
C LYS A 87 0.00 -24.37 8.76
N THR A 88 0.82 -24.14 7.74
CA THR A 88 0.34 -23.69 6.42
C THR A 88 -0.57 -24.74 5.78
N MET A 89 -0.19 -26.02 5.82
CA MET A 89 -1.03 -27.12 5.31
C MET A 89 -2.33 -27.28 6.11
N GLU A 90 -2.29 -27.06 7.43
CA GLU A 90 -3.47 -27.16 8.28
C GLU A 90 -4.47 -26.03 8.01
N GLU A 91 -3.99 -24.79 7.95
CA GLU A 91 -4.82 -23.58 7.84
C GLU A 91 -5.38 -23.34 6.45
N THR A 92 -4.73 -23.86 5.42
CA THR A 92 -5.21 -23.76 4.04
C THR A 92 -5.93 -25.05 3.65
N PHE A 93 -5.19 -26.12 3.45
CA PHE A 93 -5.68 -27.32 2.81
C PHE A 93 -6.55 -28.19 3.75
N MET A 94 -6.08 -28.49 4.97
CA MET A 94 -6.81 -29.41 5.86
C MET A 94 -8.10 -28.80 6.40
N ARG A 95 -8.14 -27.47 6.58
CA ARG A 95 -9.36 -26.74 6.94
C ARG A 95 -10.44 -26.88 5.88
N HIS A 96 -10.10 -26.75 4.59
CA HIS A 96 -11.06 -26.88 3.49
C HIS A 96 -11.41 -28.33 3.14
N ALA A 97 -10.57 -29.30 3.52
CA ALA A 97 -10.81 -30.72 3.27
C ALA A 97 -11.69 -31.41 4.33
N LYS A 98 -11.93 -30.80 5.49
CA LYS A 98 -12.85 -31.31 6.53
C LYS A 98 -14.26 -30.77 6.27
N SER A 99 -15.20 -31.62 5.87
CA SER A 99 -16.61 -31.21 5.74
C SER A 99 -17.20 -30.80 7.10
N HIS A 100 -18.13 -29.85 7.10
CA HIS A 100 -18.90 -29.46 8.28
C HIS A 100 -19.90 -30.57 8.62
N GLY A 101 -19.50 -31.51 9.47
CA GLY A 101 -20.36 -32.58 9.96
C GLY A 101 -19.55 -33.74 10.49
N GLY A 102 -19.34 -33.79 11.80
CA GLY A 102 -18.64 -34.90 12.44
C GLY A 102 -19.43 -36.21 12.31
N THR A 103 -18.87 -37.14 11.55
CA THR A 103 -18.76 -38.58 11.83
C THR A 103 -17.81 -39.15 10.78
N GLY A 104 -16.93 -40.05 11.20
CA GLY A 104 -15.68 -40.31 10.51
C GLY A 104 -15.83 -40.96 9.15
N GLU A 105 -15.38 -40.22 8.13
CA GLU A 105 -14.47 -40.69 7.08
C GLU A 105 -13.50 -39.54 6.74
N GLY A 106 -12.78 -39.08 7.77
CA GLY A 106 -11.62 -38.19 7.59
C GLY A 106 -10.44 -38.95 6.95
N LEU A 107 -9.38 -38.22 6.62
CA LEU A 107 -8.13 -38.59 5.90
C LEU A 107 -7.52 -40.00 6.10
N SER A 108 -7.96 -40.78 7.09
CA SER A 108 -7.60 -42.18 7.31
C SER A 108 -7.77 -43.05 6.05
N GLY A 109 -8.81 -42.82 5.24
CA GLY A 109 -9.02 -43.53 3.96
C GLY A 109 -8.05 -43.14 2.83
N ILE A 110 -7.46 -41.93 2.89
CA ILE A 110 -6.51 -41.45 1.88
C ILE A 110 -5.11 -42.03 2.12
N LEU A 111 -4.67 -42.10 3.38
CA LEU A 111 -3.33 -42.60 3.73
C LEU A 111 -3.21 -44.13 3.63
N THR A 112 -4.32 -44.85 3.67
CA THR A 112 -4.35 -46.33 3.58
C THR A 112 -4.48 -46.85 2.15
N ASN A 113 -4.86 -45.99 1.19
CA ASN A 113 -5.02 -46.37 -0.21
C ASN A 113 -4.08 -45.56 -1.12
N TYR A 114 -2.97 -46.17 -1.53
CA TYR A 114 -1.94 -45.53 -2.34
C TYR A 114 -2.47 -44.97 -3.68
N LYS A 115 -3.44 -45.62 -4.32
CA LYS A 115 -4.05 -45.11 -5.56
C LYS A 115 -4.93 -43.89 -5.30
N ALA A 116 -5.67 -43.88 -4.19
CA ALA A 116 -6.45 -42.71 -3.77
C ALA A 116 -5.52 -41.55 -3.39
N TYR A 117 -4.41 -41.83 -2.68
CA TYR A 117 -3.36 -40.87 -2.37
C TYR A 117 -2.73 -40.28 -3.64
N GLN A 118 -2.32 -41.09 -4.61
CA GLN A 118 -1.74 -40.58 -5.86
C GLN A 118 -2.75 -39.76 -6.67
N ARG A 119 -4.01 -40.20 -6.76
CA ARG A 119 -5.07 -39.48 -7.47
C ARG A 119 -5.38 -38.16 -6.77
N TRP A 120 -5.36 -38.14 -5.45
CA TRP A 120 -5.46 -36.96 -4.62
C TRP A 120 -4.28 -36.00 -4.89
N VAL A 121 -3.03 -36.44 -4.74
CA VAL A 121 -1.82 -35.64 -5.01
C VAL A 121 -1.88 -35.01 -6.40
N ARG A 122 -2.23 -35.80 -7.43
CA ARG A 122 -2.28 -35.35 -8.82
C ARG A 122 -3.47 -34.42 -9.13
N THR A 123 -4.58 -34.51 -8.40
CA THR A 123 -5.75 -33.65 -8.62
C THR A 123 -5.79 -32.45 -7.67
N THR A 124 -4.85 -32.34 -6.72
CA THR A 124 -4.78 -31.27 -5.70
C THR A 124 -4.86 -29.86 -6.28
N HIS A 125 -4.02 -29.57 -7.28
CA HIS A 125 -3.97 -28.26 -7.93
C HIS A 125 -5.20 -27.98 -8.79
N LEU A 126 -5.82 -29.02 -9.35
CA LEU A 126 -7.06 -28.89 -10.12
C LEU A 126 -8.25 -28.66 -9.19
N ARG A 127 -8.30 -29.30 -8.01
CA ARG A 127 -9.37 -29.06 -7.02
C ARG A 127 -9.34 -27.65 -6.47
N SER A 128 -8.17 -27.07 -6.20
CA SER A 128 -8.10 -25.66 -5.79
C SER A 128 -8.63 -24.74 -6.89
N LEU A 129 -8.31 -25.02 -8.16
CA LEU A 129 -8.85 -24.27 -9.31
C LEU A 129 -10.38 -24.43 -9.46
N TYR A 130 -10.92 -25.63 -9.26
CA TYR A 130 -12.37 -25.87 -9.31
C TYR A 130 -13.12 -25.24 -8.13
N VAL A 131 -12.52 -25.20 -6.95
CA VAL A 131 -13.09 -24.52 -5.78
C VAL A 131 -13.07 -23.01 -6.00
N ASP A 132 -11.98 -22.44 -6.52
CA ASP A 132 -11.90 -21.03 -6.91
C ASP A 132 -12.97 -20.69 -7.96
N ALA A 133 -13.10 -21.51 -8.99
CA ALA A 133 -14.13 -21.37 -10.01
C ALA A 133 -15.55 -21.51 -9.43
N ALA A 134 -15.79 -22.43 -8.50
CA ALA A 134 -17.09 -22.63 -7.87
C ALA A 134 -17.46 -21.51 -6.89
N LEU A 135 -16.48 -20.97 -6.16
CA LEU A 135 -16.66 -19.79 -5.31
C LEU A 135 -16.96 -18.55 -6.16
N ASN A 136 -16.25 -18.36 -7.28
CA ASN A 136 -16.53 -17.32 -8.26
C ASN A 136 -17.92 -17.47 -8.89
N MET A 137 -18.35 -18.70 -9.21
CA MET A 137 -19.69 -18.97 -9.76
C MET A 137 -20.82 -18.78 -8.73
N ALA A 138 -20.53 -18.87 -7.43
CA ALA A 138 -21.48 -18.68 -6.34
C ALA A 138 -21.45 -17.26 -5.74
N ASP A 139 -20.74 -16.31 -6.38
CA ASP A 139 -20.50 -14.94 -5.87
C ASP A 139 -19.87 -14.90 -4.46
N MET A 140 -19.17 -15.96 -4.08
CA MET A 140 -18.33 -16.04 -2.87
C MET A 140 -16.83 -15.88 -3.18
N GLY A 141 -16.51 -15.66 -4.45
CA GLY A 141 -15.16 -15.50 -4.99
C GLY A 141 -14.69 -14.05 -4.98
N ASN A 142 -14.74 -13.43 -3.80
CA ASN A 142 -13.98 -12.24 -3.37
C ASN A 142 -14.68 -11.70 -2.12
N GLU A 143 -14.50 -12.38 -0.99
CA GLU A 143 -14.44 -11.59 0.23
C GLU A 143 -13.13 -10.79 0.14
N GLY A 144 -13.28 -9.46 0.11
CA GLY A 144 -12.20 -8.52 -0.07
C GLY A 144 -11.06 -8.68 0.93
N SER A 145 -10.10 -7.77 0.84
CA SER A 145 -8.85 -7.63 1.60
C SER A 145 -8.81 -8.03 3.09
N ASP A 146 -9.93 -8.24 3.77
CA ASP A 146 -10.03 -8.59 5.19
C ASP A 146 -9.82 -10.09 5.51
N GLY A 147 -10.00 -10.99 4.55
CA GLY A 147 -9.77 -12.43 4.75
C GLY A 147 -8.29 -12.83 4.94
N ASN A 148 -7.36 -11.91 4.66
CA ASN A 148 -5.91 -12.15 4.64
C ASN A 148 -5.18 -11.78 5.95
N GLN A 149 -5.88 -11.31 6.99
CA GLN A 149 -5.26 -10.99 8.29
C GLN A 149 -5.40 -12.14 9.29
N HIS A 150 -4.30 -12.49 9.97
CA HIS A 150 -4.30 -13.41 11.10
C HIS A 150 -5.36 -12.97 12.13
N ARG A 151 -6.01 -13.90 12.85
CA ARG A 151 -7.09 -13.57 13.81
C ARG A 151 -6.69 -12.47 14.80
N ASP A 152 -5.46 -12.53 15.30
CA ASP A 152 -4.90 -11.55 16.24
C ASP A 152 -4.50 -10.22 15.58
N LEU A 153 -4.45 -10.17 14.25
CA LEU A 153 -4.19 -8.96 13.47
C LEU A 153 -5.49 -8.29 13.02
N ARG A 154 -6.65 -8.90 13.30
CA ARG A 154 -7.94 -8.27 13.03
C ARG A 154 -8.06 -7.02 13.90
N PRO A 155 -8.49 -5.88 13.34
CA PRO A 155 -8.62 -4.62 14.08
C PRO A 155 -9.40 -4.80 15.40
N THR A 156 -10.48 -5.56 15.38
CA THR A 156 -11.34 -5.84 16.54
C THR A 156 -10.65 -6.64 17.66
N GLU A 157 -9.78 -7.60 17.33
CA GLU A 157 -9.06 -8.41 18.33
C GLU A 157 -7.85 -7.63 18.89
N ILE A 158 -7.18 -6.82 18.07
CA ILE A 158 -6.16 -5.86 18.53
C ILE A 158 -6.78 -4.84 19.50
N GLN A 159 -7.94 -4.28 19.15
CA GLN A 159 -8.65 -3.31 19.99
C GLN A 159 -9.06 -3.88 21.34
N ARG A 160 -9.56 -5.13 21.34
CA ARG A 160 -9.89 -5.83 22.58
C ARG A 160 -8.64 -6.04 23.43
N SER A 161 -7.55 -6.48 22.82
CA SER A 161 -6.27 -6.72 23.50
C SER A 161 -5.65 -5.43 24.06
N ASP A 162 -5.64 -4.33 23.30
CA ASP A 162 -5.10 -3.03 23.76
C ASP A 162 -5.97 -2.42 24.86
N LYS A 163 -7.29 -2.49 24.74
CA LYS A 163 -8.20 -2.05 25.79
C LYS A 163 -8.01 -2.88 27.05
N GLU A 164 -7.94 -4.21 26.94
CA GLU A 164 -7.70 -5.12 28.06
C GLU A 164 -6.32 -4.88 28.70
N LEU A 165 -5.27 -4.65 27.91
CA LEU A 165 -3.90 -4.38 28.37
C LEU A 165 -3.80 -3.07 29.19
N TRP A 166 -4.32 -1.96 28.67
CA TRP A 166 -4.27 -0.67 29.38
C TRP A 166 -5.28 -0.57 30.52
N SER A 167 -6.29 -1.43 30.54
CA SER A 167 -7.22 -1.56 31.65
C SER A 167 -6.75 -2.45 32.79
N SER A 168 -5.66 -3.21 32.61
CA SER A 168 -5.18 -4.14 33.64
C SER A 168 -4.53 -3.41 34.82
N ASP A 169 -4.59 -4.04 35.99
CA ASP A 169 -4.00 -3.54 37.23
C ASP A 169 -2.46 -3.38 37.11
N ASP A 170 -1.81 -4.14 36.21
CA ASP A 170 -0.37 -4.02 35.93
C ASP A 170 0.02 -2.65 35.32
N TYR A 171 -0.92 -1.97 34.66
CA TYR A 171 -0.72 -0.64 34.07
C TYR A 171 -1.28 0.49 34.94
N ALA A 172 -2.07 0.18 35.98
CA ALA A 172 -2.59 1.17 36.92
C ALA A 172 -1.45 1.98 37.58
N VAL A 173 -0.33 1.33 37.92
CA VAL A 173 0.89 1.99 38.45
C VAL A 173 1.45 3.02 37.47
N LYS A 174 1.42 2.75 36.16
CA LYS A 174 1.90 3.69 35.12
C LYS A 174 0.91 4.83 34.86
N LEU A 175 -0.36 4.61 35.18
CA LEU A 175 -1.46 5.58 35.08
C LEU A 175 -1.57 6.48 36.31
N GLN A 176 -0.89 6.16 37.42
CA GLN A 176 -1.02 6.90 38.66
C GLN A 176 -0.70 8.39 38.48
N GLY A 177 -1.68 9.24 38.82
CA GLY A 177 -1.57 10.70 38.67
C GLY A 177 -1.58 11.20 37.22
N ARG A 178 -1.94 10.34 36.24
CA ARG A 178 -2.01 10.66 34.82
C ARG A 178 -3.41 10.39 34.28
N LYS A 179 -3.82 11.23 33.33
CA LYS A 179 -5.03 11.03 32.53
C LYS A 179 -4.59 10.56 31.15
N ILE A 180 -5.00 9.36 30.75
CA ILE A 180 -4.75 8.86 29.40
C ILE A 180 -6.10 8.76 28.69
N ILE A 181 -6.18 9.31 27.48
CA ILE A 181 -7.35 9.12 26.62
C ILE A 181 -6.94 8.12 25.54
N LEU A 182 -7.60 6.96 25.53
CA LEU A 182 -7.46 5.95 24.51
C LEU A 182 -8.58 6.13 23.49
N VAL A 183 -8.21 6.30 22.22
CA VAL A 183 -9.18 6.40 21.13
C VAL A 183 -9.08 5.14 20.29
N CYS A 184 -10.22 4.46 20.13
CA CYS A 184 -10.36 3.24 19.34
C CYS A 184 -11.56 3.43 18.41
N GLU A 185 -11.29 3.51 17.09
CA GLU A 185 -12.31 3.71 16.05
C GLU A 185 -13.33 4.79 16.43
N ASP A 186 -14.55 4.42 16.81
CA ASP A 186 -15.64 5.35 17.06
C ASP A 186 -15.81 5.74 18.54
N SER A 187 -14.86 5.34 19.40
CA SER A 187 -14.98 5.51 20.84
C SER A 187 -13.71 6.07 21.46
N ALA A 188 -13.88 6.97 22.42
CA ALA A 188 -12.81 7.53 23.22
C ALA A 188 -13.04 7.22 24.70
N HIS A 189 -12.01 6.74 25.39
CA HIS A 189 -12.09 6.31 26.77
C HIS A 189 -11.03 7.04 27.59
N LEU A 190 -11.46 7.73 28.64
CA LEU A 190 -10.59 8.28 29.67
C LEU A 190 -10.23 7.18 30.68
N LEU A 191 -8.93 6.95 30.80
CA LEU A 191 -8.29 6.04 31.74
C LEU A 191 -7.62 6.87 32.84
N THR A 192 -7.96 6.58 34.08
CA THR A 192 -7.37 7.21 35.27
C THR A 192 -7.11 6.16 36.35
N SER A 193 -6.01 6.30 37.08
CA SER A 193 -5.77 5.54 38.31
C SER A 193 -5.36 6.50 39.42
N ASP A 194 -6.14 6.50 40.51
CA ASP A 194 -5.89 7.35 41.68
C ASP A 194 -4.95 6.64 42.69
N ASP A 195 -5.12 5.32 42.83
CA ASP A 195 -4.43 4.46 43.79
C ASP A 195 -3.20 3.74 43.19
N GLY A 196 -3.05 3.74 41.86
CA GLY A 196 -2.03 2.97 41.16
C GLY A 196 -2.30 1.47 41.14
N ILE A 197 -3.50 1.04 41.56
CA ILE A 197 -3.91 -0.36 41.68
C ILE A 197 -5.08 -0.63 40.75
N THR A 198 -6.07 0.27 40.70
CA THR A 198 -7.27 0.12 39.89
C THR A 198 -7.32 1.17 38.77
N THR A 199 -7.72 0.73 37.58
CA THR A 199 -7.93 1.61 36.43
C THR A 199 -9.42 1.92 36.28
N LYS A 200 -9.80 3.19 36.42
CA LYS A 200 -11.16 3.67 36.11
C LYS A 200 -11.25 4.03 34.64
N ILE A 201 -12.28 3.51 33.98
CA ILE A 201 -12.56 3.77 32.56
C ILE A 201 -13.85 4.59 32.47
N LYS A 202 -13.80 5.72 31.78
CA LYS A 202 -14.97 6.55 31.47
C LYS A 202 -15.01 6.86 29.98
N GLU A 203 -16.11 6.53 29.32
CA GLU A 203 -16.30 6.92 27.93
C GLU A 203 -16.40 8.45 27.80
N LEU A 204 -15.82 9.00 26.73
CA LEU A 204 -15.83 10.42 26.37
C LEU A 204 -16.60 10.61 25.05
N PRO A 205 -17.94 10.78 25.10
CA PRO A 205 -18.76 10.96 23.90
C PRO A 205 -18.36 12.18 23.06
N LEU A 206 -17.77 13.20 23.68
CA LEU A 206 -17.32 14.43 23.02
C LEU A 206 -16.20 14.21 21.99
N LEU A 207 -15.49 13.09 22.07
CA LEU A 207 -14.39 12.73 21.16
C LEU A 207 -14.78 11.63 20.17
N LYS A 208 -16.07 11.21 20.17
CA LYS A 208 -16.61 10.33 19.14
C LYS A 208 -16.61 11.07 17.80
N SER A 209 -16.17 10.41 16.75
CA SER A 209 -16.04 11.01 15.42
C SER A 209 -16.23 9.95 14.34
N SER A 210 -16.81 10.34 13.20
CA SER A 210 -16.90 9.50 12.00
C SER A 210 -15.77 9.78 11.00
N GLN A 211 -14.77 10.58 11.38
CA GLN A 211 -13.58 10.77 10.56
C GLN A 211 -12.76 9.47 10.56
N GLU A 212 -12.30 9.02 9.40
CA GLU A 212 -11.55 7.75 9.28
C GLU A 212 -10.09 7.90 9.75
N GLU A 213 -9.40 8.94 9.27
CA GLU A 213 -7.96 9.14 9.49
C GLU A 213 -7.65 9.82 10.83
N THR A 214 -6.48 9.49 11.41
CA THR A 214 -6.00 10.16 12.63
C THR A 214 -5.63 11.61 12.36
N ASP A 215 -5.20 11.94 11.14
CA ASP A 215 -4.65 13.25 10.79
C ASP A 215 -5.66 14.37 11.01
N THR A 216 -6.92 14.13 10.65
CA THR A 216 -8.02 15.06 10.88
C THR A 216 -8.50 15.02 12.32
N ARG A 217 -8.55 13.84 12.96
CA ARG A 217 -9.03 13.69 14.35
C ARG A 217 -8.17 14.46 15.36
N VAL A 218 -6.88 14.66 15.07
CA VAL A 218 -5.97 15.47 15.90
C VAL A 218 -6.52 16.89 16.13
N VAL A 219 -7.27 17.44 15.18
CA VAL A 219 -7.95 18.75 15.31
C VAL A 219 -8.98 18.70 16.44
N LEU A 220 -9.81 17.66 16.49
CA LEU A 220 -10.81 17.46 17.55
C LEU A 220 -10.15 17.30 18.93
N TYR A 221 -9.04 16.57 19.00
CA TYR A 221 -8.29 16.41 20.26
C TYR A 221 -7.73 17.74 20.76
N THR A 222 -7.25 18.57 19.82
CA THR A 222 -6.72 19.90 20.14
C THR A 222 -7.83 20.84 20.62
N GLN A 223 -9.01 20.80 19.99
CA GLN A 223 -10.19 21.55 20.46
C GLN A 223 -10.67 21.07 21.83
N TYR A 224 -10.70 19.76 22.06
CA TYR A 224 -11.04 19.20 23.37
C TYR A 224 -10.07 19.70 24.45
N ALA A 225 -8.77 19.77 24.14
CA ALA A 225 -7.78 20.30 25.06
C ALA A 225 -8.00 21.80 25.36
N ALA A 226 -8.28 22.61 24.33
CA ALA A 226 -8.60 24.02 24.49
C ALA A 226 -9.85 24.21 25.37
N ASN A 227 -10.93 23.47 25.09
CA ASN A 227 -12.18 23.50 25.84
C ASN A 227 -12.04 22.97 27.28
N SER A 228 -11.03 22.12 27.53
CA SER A 228 -10.68 21.63 28.86
C SER A 228 -9.71 22.55 29.60
N HIS A 229 -9.47 23.77 29.09
CA HIS A 229 -8.60 24.80 29.66
C HIS A 229 -7.13 24.39 29.79
N TYR A 230 -6.64 23.54 28.88
CA TYR A 230 -5.19 23.32 28.76
C TYR A 230 -4.55 24.48 28.00
N ASN A 231 -3.41 24.96 28.50
CA ASN A 231 -2.69 26.09 27.88
C ASN A 231 -1.89 25.67 26.64
N THR A 232 -1.49 24.40 26.52
CA THR A 232 -0.59 23.93 25.48
C THR A 232 -0.86 22.48 25.13
N VAL A 233 -0.88 22.19 23.84
CA VAL A 233 -0.92 20.84 23.28
C VAL A 233 0.39 20.54 22.57
N ARG A 234 0.94 19.34 22.79
CA ARG A 234 2.09 18.83 22.05
C ARG A 234 1.68 17.61 21.24
N ILE A 235 1.75 17.73 19.93
CA ILE A 235 1.41 16.68 18.97
C ILE A 235 2.71 16.07 18.47
N LYS A 236 2.84 14.75 18.58
CA LYS A 236 4.00 14.00 18.12
C LYS A 236 3.60 13.19 16.91
N SER A 237 4.12 13.55 15.75
CA SER A 237 3.92 12.78 14.52
C SER A 237 5.06 13.03 13.54
N PRO A 238 5.55 12.01 12.81
CA PRO A 238 6.45 12.21 11.68
C PRO A 238 5.72 12.76 10.44
N ASP A 239 4.38 12.74 10.44
CA ASP A 239 3.55 13.06 9.28
C ASP A 239 3.47 14.57 8.99
N SER A 240 3.68 14.95 7.73
CA SER A 240 3.58 16.34 7.31
C SER A 240 2.14 16.82 7.13
N ASP A 241 1.18 15.93 6.90
CA ASP A 241 -0.21 16.28 6.61
C ASP A 241 -0.84 16.92 7.85
N ILE A 242 -0.61 16.33 9.02
CA ILE A 242 -0.97 16.88 10.33
C ILE A 242 -0.42 18.29 10.51
N PHE A 243 0.82 18.56 10.08
CA PHE A 243 1.40 19.90 10.23
C PHE A 243 0.62 20.97 9.45
N PHE A 244 0.26 20.71 8.19
CA PHE A 244 -0.47 21.68 7.38
C PHE A 244 -1.93 21.83 7.84
N ILE A 245 -2.57 20.74 8.28
CA ILE A 245 -3.91 20.77 8.86
C ILE A 245 -3.91 21.63 10.14
N LEU A 246 -2.99 21.39 11.07
CA LEU A 246 -2.85 22.20 12.28
C LEU A 246 -2.53 23.66 11.98
N LEU A 247 -1.67 23.92 10.99
CA LEU A 247 -1.30 25.28 10.59
C LEU A 247 -2.52 26.08 10.11
N HIS A 248 -3.47 25.44 9.42
CA HIS A 248 -4.74 26.06 9.01
C HIS A 248 -5.65 26.39 10.20
N PHE A 249 -5.76 25.50 11.19
CA PHE A 249 -6.63 25.72 12.34
C PHE A 249 -6.00 26.53 13.49
N ALA A 250 -4.69 26.76 13.47
CA ALA A 250 -3.96 27.32 14.62
C ALA A 250 -4.49 28.69 15.10
N SER A 251 -4.98 29.56 14.20
CA SER A 251 -5.55 30.85 14.59
C SER A 251 -6.99 30.76 15.12
N THR A 252 -7.67 29.64 14.85
CA THR A 252 -9.08 29.41 15.24
C THR A 252 -9.20 28.77 16.62
N MET A 253 -8.08 28.28 17.18
CA MET A 253 -8.05 27.58 18.46
C MET A 253 -7.34 28.43 19.50
N ASP A 254 -7.95 28.59 20.67
CA ASP A 254 -7.35 29.27 21.82
C ASP A 254 -6.45 28.32 22.63
N ILE A 255 -5.40 27.81 22.00
CA ILE A 255 -4.40 26.95 22.64
C ILE A 255 -3.05 27.06 21.91
N ASN A 256 -1.94 26.97 22.66
CA ASN A 256 -0.61 26.91 22.06
C ASN A 256 -0.33 25.50 21.51
N ILE A 257 -0.08 25.38 20.21
CA ILE A 257 0.11 24.11 19.49
C ILE A 257 1.60 23.91 19.19
N LEU A 258 2.17 22.84 19.75
CA LEU A 258 3.54 22.42 19.51
C LEU A 258 3.56 21.13 18.69
N PHE A 259 4.21 21.14 17.53
CA PHE A 259 4.35 19.98 16.66
C PHE A 259 5.76 19.41 16.74
N ASP A 260 5.88 18.15 17.15
CA ASP A 260 7.14 17.43 17.30
C ASP A 260 7.29 16.39 16.19
N THR A 261 8.20 16.65 15.27
CA THR A 261 8.35 15.88 14.03
C THR A 261 9.01 14.50 14.23
N LYS A 262 9.45 14.14 15.46
CA LYS A 262 10.26 12.95 15.81
C LYS A 262 10.60 12.00 14.63
N ILE A 263 11.66 12.35 13.88
CA ILE A 263 12.28 11.46 12.90
C ILE A 263 13.53 10.86 13.57
N GLN A 264 13.41 9.63 14.08
CA GLN A 264 14.52 8.92 14.75
C GLN A 264 15.27 9.75 15.82
N ARG A 265 16.57 10.02 15.62
CA ARG A 265 17.47 10.76 16.54
C ARG A 265 17.38 12.29 16.41
N ARG A 266 16.59 12.83 15.47
CA ARG A 266 16.41 14.27 15.28
C ARG A 266 14.93 14.62 15.48
N SER A 267 14.60 15.14 16.67
CA SER A 267 13.30 15.76 16.94
C SER A 267 13.39 17.26 16.71
N ARG A 268 12.52 17.82 15.85
CA ARG A 268 12.30 19.25 15.76
C ARG A 268 10.97 19.56 16.42
N LEU A 269 10.98 20.45 17.39
CA LEU A 269 9.77 20.99 17.99
C LEU A 269 9.44 22.33 17.31
N ILE A 270 8.28 22.41 16.68
CA ILE A 270 7.81 23.57 15.92
C ILE A 270 6.62 24.16 16.69
N ASN A 271 6.67 25.46 16.98
CA ASN A 271 5.51 26.16 17.53
C ASN A 271 4.60 26.58 16.36
N VAL A 272 3.55 25.80 16.13
CA VAL A 272 2.61 26.00 15.02
C VAL A 272 1.80 27.28 15.23
N THR A 273 1.40 27.59 16.46
CA THR A 273 0.66 28.83 16.78
C THR A 273 1.46 30.07 16.41
N SER A 274 2.73 30.15 16.83
CA SER A 274 3.61 31.27 16.44
C SER A 274 3.85 31.32 14.92
N THR A 275 4.05 30.16 14.29
CA THR A 275 4.28 30.07 12.84
C THR A 275 3.07 30.56 12.06
N ALA A 276 1.85 30.21 12.50
CA ALA A 276 0.62 30.68 11.89
C ALA A 276 0.42 32.18 12.06
N ALA A 277 0.75 32.73 13.23
CA ALA A 277 0.72 34.17 13.49
C ALA A 277 1.68 34.94 12.57
N ASP A 278 2.90 34.44 12.37
CA ASP A 278 3.92 35.06 11.51
C ASP A 278 3.54 35.01 10.02
N ILE A 279 2.96 33.90 9.58
CA ILE A 279 2.62 33.69 8.16
C ILE A 279 1.32 34.40 7.78
N GLY A 280 0.32 34.39 8.68
CA GLY A 280 -1.02 34.90 8.49
C GLY A 280 -2.01 33.85 7.99
N GLN A 281 -3.26 33.94 8.46
CA GLN A 281 -4.29 32.90 8.29
C GLN A 281 -4.61 32.55 6.83
N GLU A 282 -4.68 33.55 5.96
CA GLU A 282 -4.97 33.33 4.53
C GLU A 282 -3.88 32.47 3.88
N LYS A 283 -2.61 32.74 4.18
CA LYS A 283 -1.47 31.96 3.66
C LYS A 283 -1.41 30.58 4.30
N CYS A 284 -1.75 30.43 5.58
CA CYS A 284 -1.87 29.11 6.20
C CYS A 284 -2.92 28.23 5.50
N THR A 285 -4.05 28.83 5.13
CA THR A 285 -5.12 28.17 4.38
C THR A 285 -4.68 27.84 2.94
N ALA A 286 -3.99 28.77 2.27
CA ALA A 286 -3.40 28.53 0.97
C ALA A 286 -2.32 27.42 0.99
N LEU A 287 -1.53 27.32 2.06
CA LEU A 287 -0.53 26.27 2.24
C LEU A 287 -1.16 24.89 2.39
N LEU A 288 -2.31 24.77 3.05
CA LEU A 288 -3.09 23.53 3.11
C LEU A 288 -3.54 23.09 1.71
N GLY A 289 -4.13 24.02 0.94
CA GLY A 289 -4.52 23.77 -0.45
C GLY A 289 -3.33 23.41 -1.35
N LEU A 290 -2.22 24.12 -1.22
CA LEU A 290 -0.98 23.88 -1.96
C LEU A 290 -0.34 22.52 -1.62
N HIS A 291 -0.38 22.12 -0.35
CA HIS A 291 0.14 20.84 0.13
C HIS A 291 -0.59 19.69 -0.57
N GLY A 292 -1.92 19.69 -0.56
CA GLY A 292 -2.72 18.73 -1.32
C GLY A 292 -2.47 18.83 -2.82
N PHE A 293 -2.42 20.05 -3.38
CA PHE A 293 -2.26 20.23 -4.83
C PHE A 293 -0.93 19.70 -5.37
N THR A 294 0.15 19.77 -4.59
CA THR A 294 1.50 19.40 -5.03
C THR A 294 1.89 17.96 -4.71
N GLY A 295 0.96 17.19 -4.11
CA GLY A 295 1.15 15.80 -3.72
C GLY A 295 1.09 15.60 -2.21
N SER A 296 0.11 14.79 -1.81
CA SER A 296 -0.10 14.16 -0.51
C SER A 296 -0.27 12.65 -0.71
N ASP A 297 -0.54 11.89 0.34
CA ASP A 297 -0.72 10.43 0.23
C ASP A 297 -1.92 10.03 -0.66
N THR A 298 -2.92 10.90 -0.77
CA THR A 298 -4.15 10.70 -1.55
C THR A 298 -4.16 11.39 -2.91
N SER A 299 -3.11 12.15 -3.26
CA SER A 299 -3.06 12.95 -4.49
C SER A 299 -1.74 12.82 -5.24
N SER A 300 -1.80 12.83 -6.58
CA SER A 300 -0.59 12.69 -7.40
C SER A 300 0.35 13.88 -7.28
N ALA A 301 1.66 13.63 -7.31
CA ALA A 301 2.67 14.68 -7.33
C ALA A 301 3.08 15.06 -8.77
N PHE A 302 3.46 16.33 -8.96
CA PHE A 302 4.02 16.80 -10.23
C PHE A 302 5.49 16.38 -10.34
N ARG A 303 5.84 15.60 -11.37
CA ARG A 303 7.20 15.06 -11.54
C ARG A 303 8.25 16.17 -11.62
N GLY A 304 9.27 16.08 -10.76
CA GLY A 304 10.35 17.06 -10.67
C GLY A 304 9.96 18.40 -10.04
N LYS A 305 8.78 18.52 -9.42
CA LYS A 305 8.28 19.75 -8.78
C LYS A 305 8.10 19.54 -7.27
N GLY A 306 9.21 19.60 -6.53
CA GLY A 306 9.16 19.57 -5.06
C GLY A 306 8.49 20.83 -4.47
N LYS A 307 7.91 20.72 -3.26
CA LYS A 307 7.06 21.74 -2.60
C LYS A 307 7.69 23.14 -2.48
N LEU A 308 9.01 23.25 -2.49
CA LEU A 308 9.71 24.55 -2.43
C LEU A 308 9.43 25.43 -3.66
N VAL A 309 9.35 24.85 -4.86
CA VAL A 309 9.13 25.62 -6.09
C VAL A 309 7.72 26.22 -6.12
N PRO A 310 6.64 25.44 -5.88
CA PRO A 310 5.28 25.95 -5.78
C PRO A 310 5.10 27.00 -4.67
N VAL A 311 5.69 26.79 -3.47
CA VAL A 311 5.63 27.77 -2.38
C VAL A 311 6.27 29.10 -2.80
N LYS A 312 7.45 29.07 -3.41
CA LYS A 312 8.10 30.29 -3.91
C LYS A 312 7.26 30.99 -4.98
N LYS A 313 6.56 30.24 -5.83
CA LYS A 313 5.67 30.81 -6.85
C LYS A 313 4.44 31.46 -6.23
N MET A 314 3.80 30.79 -5.27
CA MET A 314 2.68 31.33 -4.49
C MET A 314 3.06 32.63 -3.78
N LEU A 315 4.20 32.67 -3.10
CA LEU A 315 4.64 33.86 -2.35
C LEU A 315 5.06 35.04 -3.25
N LYS A 316 5.55 34.77 -4.46
CA LYS A 316 5.95 35.82 -5.42
C LYS A 316 4.78 36.46 -6.15
N ALA A 317 3.68 35.72 -6.35
CA ALA A 317 2.53 36.17 -7.09
C ALA A 317 1.28 36.13 -6.17
N PRO A 318 0.93 37.26 -5.54
CA PRO A 318 -0.10 37.31 -4.51
C PRO A 318 -1.46 36.74 -4.92
N LYS A 319 -1.81 36.81 -6.23
CA LYS A 319 -3.05 36.24 -6.76
C LYS A 319 -3.24 34.74 -6.48
N PHE A 320 -2.16 33.98 -6.29
CA PHE A 320 -2.25 32.54 -6.05
C PHE A 320 -2.64 32.19 -4.62
N VAL A 321 -2.44 33.09 -3.65
CA VAL A 321 -2.79 32.85 -2.24
C VAL A 321 -4.30 32.68 -2.07
N PRO A 322 -5.16 33.65 -2.43
CA PRO A 322 -6.61 33.50 -2.26
C PRO A 322 -7.16 32.37 -3.15
N MET A 323 -6.56 32.14 -4.31
CA MET A 323 -6.93 31.03 -5.20
C MET A 323 -6.70 29.66 -4.55
N LEU A 324 -5.50 29.39 -4.04
CA LEU A 324 -5.19 28.13 -3.36
C LEU A 324 -5.97 27.98 -2.06
N ALA A 325 -6.25 29.10 -1.38
CA ALA A 325 -7.09 29.11 -0.19
C ALA A 325 -8.55 28.72 -0.48
N LYS A 326 -9.06 28.86 -1.71
CA LYS A 326 -10.43 28.44 -2.09
C LYS A 326 -10.60 26.92 -2.24
N LEU A 327 -9.51 26.17 -2.45
CA LEU A 327 -9.58 24.70 -2.55
C LEU A 327 -10.26 24.12 -1.31
N GLY A 328 -11.25 23.27 -1.51
CA GLY A 328 -11.99 22.58 -0.46
C GLY A 328 -13.08 23.39 0.25
N ASP A 329 -13.33 24.64 -0.14
CA ASP A 329 -14.46 25.42 0.41
C ASP A 329 -15.78 24.73 0.05
N ASN A 330 -15.93 24.35 -1.21
CA ASN A 330 -17.05 23.57 -1.74
C ASN A 330 -16.57 22.17 -2.17
N TRP A 331 -17.51 21.21 -2.22
CA TRP A 331 -17.22 19.84 -2.68
C TRP A 331 -16.96 19.78 -4.19
N THR A 332 -17.64 20.61 -4.97
CA THR A 332 -17.44 20.75 -6.41
C THR A 332 -16.52 21.92 -6.73
N VAL A 333 -15.74 21.78 -7.80
CA VAL A 333 -14.80 22.80 -8.26
C VAL A 333 -15.45 23.59 -9.40
N SER A 334 -15.41 24.92 -9.34
CA SER A 334 -15.85 25.79 -10.43
C SER A 334 -14.84 25.80 -11.58
N GLU A 335 -15.32 25.99 -12.81
CA GLU A 335 -14.45 26.11 -14.00
C GLU A 335 -13.42 27.23 -13.84
N ASP A 336 -13.81 28.39 -13.28
CA ASP A 336 -12.87 29.50 -13.00
C ASP A 336 -11.70 29.07 -12.09
N LEU A 337 -11.96 28.21 -11.10
CA LEU A 337 -10.92 27.73 -10.19
C LEU A 337 -10.02 26.70 -10.87
N ILE A 338 -10.58 25.88 -11.77
CA ILE A 338 -9.81 24.96 -12.61
C ILE A 338 -8.86 25.75 -13.52
N ASP A 339 -9.36 26.79 -14.20
CA ASP A 339 -8.57 27.67 -15.06
C ASP A 339 -7.45 28.40 -14.28
N ASP A 340 -7.75 28.89 -13.09
CA ASP A 340 -6.76 29.53 -12.22
C ASP A 340 -5.65 28.55 -11.76
N LEU A 341 -6.01 27.31 -11.42
CA LEU A 341 -5.07 26.24 -11.05
C LEU A 341 -4.27 25.72 -12.26
N GLU A 342 -4.85 25.76 -13.46
CA GLU A 342 -4.17 25.49 -14.72
C GLU A 342 -3.07 26.54 -14.96
N ALA A 343 -3.40 27.82 -14.78
CA ALA A 343 -2.43 28.90 -14.89
C ALA A 343 -1.32 28.80 -13.83
N PHE A 344 -1.66 28.41 -12.59
CA PHE A 344 -0.66 28.13 -11.56
C PHE A 344 0.25 26.95 -11.95
N THR A 345 -0.30 25.90 -12.55
CA THR A 345 0.46 24.76 -13.07
C THR A 345 1.45 25.21 -14.13
N CYS A 346 1.04 26.04 -15.08
CA CYS A 346 1.96 26.63 -16.07
C CYS A 346 3.11 27.40 -15.39
N ALA A 347 2.79 28.21 -14.38
CA ALA A 347 3.79 28.98 -13.63
C ALA A 347 4.80 28.10 -12.86
N MET A 348 4.38 26.94 -12.31
CA MET A 348 5.27 25.95 -11.68
C MET A 348 6.25 25.32 -12.68
N TYR A 349 5.84 25.22 -13.94
CA TYR A 349 6.68 24.79 -15.04
C TYR A 349 7.46 25.94 -15.67
N GLY A 350 7.46 27.12 -15.06
CA GLY A 350 8.26 28.26 -15.51
C GLY A 350 7.77 28.86 -16.83
N ASP A 351 6.51 28.66 -17.16
CA ASP A 351 5.91 29.29 -18.33
C ASP A 351 5.38 30.70 -18.00
N ASN A 352 5.65 31.62 -18.91
CA ASN A 352 5.10 32.97 -18.95
C ASN A 352 4.47 33.27 -20.32
N THR A 353 4.33 32.27 -21.21
CA THR A 353 4.13 32.48 -22.65
C THR A 353 2.86 31.82 -23.20
N THR A 354 2.27 30.85 -22.51
CA THR A 354 1.12 30.07 -23.02
C THR A 354 -0.22 30.50 -22.44
N ALA A 355 -0.32 31.76 -21.99
CA ALA A 355 -1.53 32.34 -21.40
C ALA A 355 -2.14 31.51 -20.24
N GLY A 356 -1.35 30.65 -19.60
CA GLY A 356 -1.81 29.80 -18.50
C GLY A 356 -2.49 28.48 -18.92
N LYS A 357 -2.39 28.08 -20.20
CA LYS A 357 -2.95 26.81 -20.68
C LYS A 357 -1.91 25.69 -20.76
N VAL A 358 -2.17 24.56 -20.09
CA VAL A 358 -1.18 23.47 -19.95
C VAL A 358 -0.98 22.70 -21.24
N ASP A 359 -2.01 22.55 -22.08
CA ASP A 359 -1.87 21.84 -23.36
C ASP A 359 -1.01 22.62 -24.36
N ALA A 360 -1.19 23.95 -24.41
CA ALA A 360 -0.31 24.84 -25.16
C ALA A 360 1.14 24.79 -24.62
N LEU A 361 1.32 24.72 -23.29
CA LEU A 361 2.63 24.53 -22.67
C LEU A 361 3.26 23.19 -23.02
N ARG A 362 2.47 22.11 -23.05
CA ARG A 362 2.92 20.78 -23.47
C ARG A 362 3.42 20.81 -24.91
N LEU A 363 2.66 21.37 -25.84
CA LEU A 363 3.05 21.52 -27.23
C LEU A 363 4.35 22.31 -27.38
N ASN A 364 4.45 23.47 -26.72
CA ASN A 364 5.66 24.30 -26.76
C ASN A 364 6.89 23.57 -26.17
N ARG A 365 6.70 22.76 -25.13
CA ARG A 365 7.77 21.95 -24.54
C ARG A 365 8.19 20.82 -25.45
N ILE A 366 7.24 20.09 -26.04
CA ILE A 366 7.51 19.03 -27.02
C ILE A 366 8.27 19.61 -28.20
N ASN A 367 7.80 20.72 -28.79
CA ASN A 367 8.50 21.40 -29.87
C ASN A 367 9.94 21.72 -29.48
N LYS A 368 10.18 22.34 -28.30
CA LYS A 368 11.54 22.65 -27.82
C LYS A 368 12.40 21.40 -27.57
N LEU A 369 11.81 20.26 -27.22
CA LEU A 369 12.51 19.01 -27.03
C LEU A 369 12.85 18.34 -28.37
N CYS A 370 11.95 18.44 -29.35
CA CYS A 370 12.09 17.85 -30.68
C CYS A 370 12.90 18.71 -31.67
N THR A 371 12.92 20.04 -31.52
CA THR A 371 13.62 20.97 -32.43
C THR A 371 15.03 21.35 -31.96
N LYS A 372 15.52 20.75 -30.86
CA LYS A 372 16.91 20.95 -30.43
C LYS A 372 17.86 20.12 -31.31
N GLN A 373 18.53 20.86 -32.19
CA GLN A 373 19.58 20.48 -33.15
C GLN A 373 19.03 19.84 -34.43
N GLY A 374 19.39 20.43 -35.57
CA GLY A 374 19.04 19.98 -36.93
C GLY A 374 19.67 18.63 -37.33
N LYS A 375 19.45 17.60 -36.52
CA LYS A 375 19.73 16.19 -36.77
C LYS A 375 18.57 15.36 -36.18
N SER A 376 18.41 14.14 -36.68
CA SER A 376 17.34 13.17 -36.37
C SER A 376 16.72 13.28 -34.98
N ILE A 377 15.40 13.03 -34.91
CA ILE A 377 14.56 12.90 -33.71
C ILE A 377 15.40 12.44 -32.49
N PRO A 378 15.50 13.23 -31.42
CA PRO A 378 16.33 12.87 -30.27
C PRO A 378 15.85 11.55 -29.66
N VAL A 379 16.75 10.57 -29.60
CA VAL A 379 16.48 9.17 -29.23
C VAL A 379 16.07 9.01 -27.75
N ASN A 380 16.19 10.07 -26.92
CA ASN A 380 15.91 10.03 -25.48
C ASN A 380 15.20 11.30 -24.98
N VAL A 381 13.97 11.56 -25.44
CA VAL A 381 13.12 12.62 -24.86
C VAL A 381 12.39 12.08 -23.64
N ASP A 382 12.71 12.59 -22.45
CA ASP A 382 11.94 12.27 -21.23
C ASP A 382 10.58 12.99 -21.23
N MET A 383 9.57 12.30 -21.75
CA MET A 383 8.18 12.79 -21.81
C MET A 383 7.55 12.97 -20.43
N SER A 384 8.08 12.31 -19.40
CA SER A 384 7.56 12.45 -18.04
C SER A 384 8.00 13.75 -17.36
N SER A 385 8.78 14.60 -18.04
CA SER A 385 9.08 15.97 -17.63
C SER A 385 8.01 17.01 -18.03
N LEU A 386 7.01 16.59 -18.81
CA LEU A 386 5.90 17.44 -19.26
C LEU A 386 4.89 17.67 -18.12
N PRO A 387 4.19 18.83 -18.08
CA PRO A 387 3.02 18.99 -17.21
C PRO A 387 1.90 18.05 -17.66
N PRO A 388 0.92 17.69 -16.80
CA PRO A 388 -0.25 16.93 -17.21
C PRO A 388 -1.03 17.67 -18.31
N CYS A 389 -1.79 16.93 -19.13
CA CYS A 389 -2.76 17.57 -20.04
C CYS A 389 -3.92 18.17 -19.24
N GLN A 390 -4.68 19.06 -19.87
CA GLN A 390 -5.77 19.77 -19.19
C GLN A 390 -6.77 18.79 -18.55
N LYS A 391 -7.18 17.76 -19.28
CA LYS A 391 -8.14 16.74 -18.80
C LYS A 391 -7.64 15.98 -17.58
N SER A 392 -6.38 15.53 -17.58
CA SER A 392 -5.79 14.86 -16.41
C SER A 392 -5.59 15.81 -15.23
N LEU A 393 -5.23 17.06 -15.51
CA LEU A 393 -5.10 18.09 -14.48
C LEU A 393 -6.45 18.38 -13.81
N THR A 394 -7.54 18.45 -14.57
CA THR A 394 -8.89 18.66 -14.03
C THR A 394 -9.28 17.56 -13.05
N GLN A 395 -9.00 16.29 -13.37
CA GLN A 395 -9.27 15.19 -12.44
C GLN A 395 -8.39 15.24 -11.19
N HIS A 396 -7.11 15.62 -11.34
CA HIS A 396 -6.22 15.87 -10.20
C HIS A 396 -6.77 16.98 -9.30
N ILE A 397 -7.21 18.10 -9.87
CA ILE A 397 -7.83 19.22 -9.13
C ILE A 397 -9.06 18.76 -8.37
N ARG A 398 -9.95 17.97 -8.99
CA ARG A 398 -11.15 17.43 -8.33
C ARG A 398 -10.81 16.58 -7.10
N ARG A 399 -9.83 15.69 -7.22
CA ARG A 399 -9.36 14.86 -6.08
C ARG A 399 -8.74 15.70 -4.97
N VAL A 400 -7.87 16.63 -5.33
CA VAL A 400 -7.23 17.55 -4.37
C VAL A 400 -8.28 18.37 -3.64
N ASN A 401 -9.27 18.90 -4.35
CA ASN A 401 -10.34 19.69 -3.75
C ASN A 401 -11.13 18.87 -2.73
N PHE A 402 -11.46 17.61 -3.06
CA PHE A 402 -12.14 16.70 -2.16
C PHE A 402 -11.33 16.43 -0.88
N GLN A 403 -10.04 16.14 -1.02
CA GLN A 403 -9.18 15.92 0.14
C GLN A 403 -9.06 17.17 1.03
N VAL A 404 -8.81 18.33 0.42
CA VAL A 404 -8.69 19.60 1.15
C VAL A 404 -10.04 19.97 1.80
N ALA A 405 -11.17 19.63 1.17
CA ALA A 405 -12.49 19.80 1.75
C ALA A 405 -12.69 18.97 3.02
N VAL A 406 -12.18 17.74 3.06
CA VAL A 406 -12.18 16.88 4.25
C VAL A 406 -11.32 17.52 5.34
N TRP A 407 -10.10 17.92 5.02
CA TRP A 407 -9.18 18.57 5.97
C TRP A 407 -9.74 19.86 6.58
N LYS A 408 -10.36 20.73 5.76
CA LYS A 408 -11.00 21.97 6.25
C LYS A 408 -12.20 21.72 7.16
N ARG A 409 -12.79 20.52 7.13
CA ARG A 409 -13.89 20.10 8.00
C ARG A 409 -13.43 19.27 9.18
N ALA A 410 -12.12 19.15 9.42
CA ALA A 410 -11.55 18.34 10.51
C ALA A 410 -11.99 18.80 11.92
N SER A 411 -12.43 20.05 12.08
CA SER A 411 -13.02 20.57 13.32
C SER A 411 -14.44 20.07 13.59
N ILE A 412 -15.06 19.35 12.66
CA ILE A 412 -16.42 18.81 12.78
C ILE A 412 -16.30 17.32 13.05
N ALA A 413 -16.81 16.85 14.19
CA ALA A 413 -16.69 15.44 14.59
C ALA A 413 -17.36 14.47 13.61
N HIS A 414 -18.50 14.88 13.05
CA HIS A 414 -19.29 14.11 12.08
C HIS A 414 -19.56 14.94 10.82
N PRO A 415 -18.54 15.14 9.96
CA PRO A 415 -18.72 15.93 8.75
C PRO A 415 -19.57 15.15 7.74
N MET A 416 -20.49 15.86 7.07
CA MET A 416 -21.24 15.29 5.93
C MET A 416 -20.35 15.27 4.69
N ILE A 417 -19.72 14.13 4.42
CA ILE A 417 -18.82 13.93 3.28
C ILE A 417 -19.60 13.23 2.15
N PRO A 418 -19.66 13.80 0.93
CA PRO A 418 -20.28 13.15 -0.21
C PRO A 418 -19.44 11.97 -0.71
N SER A 419 -20.03 11.11 -1.53
CA SER A 419 -19.31 9.96 -2.07
C SER A 419 -18.24 10.42 -3.06
N ALA A 420 -17.01 9.92 -2.90
CA ALA A 420 -15.86 10.31 -3.74
C ALA A 420 -16.07 10.06 -5.24
N VAL A 421 -16.96 9.13 -5.62
CA VAL A 421 -17.27 8.82 -7.02
C VAL A 421 -18.28 9.77 -7.67
N GLN A 422 -18.86 10.70 -6.91
CA GLN A 422 -19.82 11.69 -7.41
C GLN A 422 -19.12 12.91 -8.02
N GLY A 423 -18.22 12.68 -8.98
CA GLY A 423 -17.53 13.76 -9.70
C GLY A 423 -16.31 14.35 -8.99
N HIS A 424 -15.76 13.66 -7.97
CA HIS A 424 -14.56 14.10 -7.26
C HIS A 424 -13.25 13.46 -7.79
N GLY A 425 -13.29 12.92 -9.01
CA GLY A 425 -12.11 12.38 -9.70
C GLY A 425 -11.67 10.99 -9.22
N TRP A 426 -12.61 10.22 -8.67
CA TRP A 426 -12.45 8.83 -8.26
C TRP A 426 -13.48 7.92 -8.94
N LEU A 427 -13.12 6.65 -9.13
CA LEU A 427 -13.99 5.57 -9.59
C LEU A 427 -14.07 4.49 -8.51
N MET A 428 -15.23 3.84 -8.41
CA MET A 428 -15.36 2.61 -7.64
C MET A 428 -15.06 1.44 -8.57
N THR A 429 -14.16 0.57 -8.16
CA THR A 429 -13.82 -0.69 -8.84
C THR A 429 -13.95 -1.84 -7.85
N ASP A 430 -13.90 -3.08 -8.33
CA ASP A 430 -13.92 -4.27 -7.47
C ASP A 430 -12.75 -4.30 -6.46
N ASN A 431 -11.65 -3.60 -6.78
CA ASN A 431 -10.47 -3.44 -5.94
C ASN A 431 -10.51 -2.17 -5.07
N GLY A 432 -11.68 -1.54 -4.93
CA GLY A 432 -11.88 -0.30 -4.17
C GLY A 432 -11.80 0.97 -5.01
N LEU A 433 -11.58 2.10 -4.32
CA LEU A 433 -11.48 3.43 -4.93
C LEU A 433 -10.19 3.58 -5.74
N GLN A 434 -10.33 3.99 -7.00
CA GLN A 434 -9.20 4.27 -7.89
C GLN A 434 -9.27 5.69 -8.48
N PRO A 435 -8.13 6.36 -8.72
CA PRO A 435 -8.15 7.68 -9.34
C PRO A 435 -8.68 7.62 -10.78
N LEU A 436 -9.62 8.51 -11.11
CA LEU A 436 -9.97 8.78 -12.49
C LEU A 436 -8.86 9.63 -13.13
N TRP A 437 -8.01 9.04 -13.96
CA TRP A 437 -6.83 9.73 -14.49
C TRP A 437 -7.13 10.69 -15.66
N TYR A 438 -8.17 10.39 -16.44
CA TYR A 438 -8.47 11.09 -17.69
C TYR A 438 -9.91 10.81 -18.13
N GLU A 439 -10.55 11.77 -18.79
CA GLU A 439 -11.88 11.63 -19.40
C GLU A 439 -11.82 11.98 -20.90
N GLY A 440 -12.32 11.09 -21.75
CA GLY A 440 -12.41 11.23 -23.21
C GLY A 440 -11.50 10.27 -23.98
N GLU A 441 -11.35 10.51 -25.28
CA GLU A 441 -10.54 9.67 -26.16
C GLU A 441 -9.05 9.85 -25.87
N SER A 442 -8.35 8.72 -25.72
CA SER A 442 -6.92 8.67 -25.44
C SER A 442 -6.05 8.73 -26.69
N HIS A 443 -6.65 8.50 -27.86
CA HIS A 443 -5.99 8.46 -29.16
C HIS A 443 -6.78 9.33 -30.16
N PRO A 444 -6.15 10.21 -30.93
CA PRO A 444 -6.78 10.85 -32.09
C PRO A 444 -7.29 9.78 -33.07
N GLU A 445 -8.53 9.89 -33.53
CA GLU A 445 -9.11 8.98 -34.54
C GLU A 445 -8.18 8.83 -35.77
N ASN A 446 -7.57 9.93 -36.22
CA ASN A 446 -6.76 10.01 -37.44
C ASN A 446 -5.34 9.39 -37.33
N LEU A 447 -4.94 8.81 -36.20
CA LEU A 447 -3.62 8.16 -36.08
C LEU A 447 -3.58 6.79 -36.77
N GLN A 448 -4.73 6.13 -36.93
CA GLN A 448 -4.82 4.87 -37.69
C GLN A 448 -4.60 5.15 -39.18
N ASP A 449 -5.27 6.17 -39.73
CA ASP A 449 -5.12 6.61 -41.12
C ASP A 449 -3.67 6.97 -41.49
N LEU A 450 -2.96 7.68 -40.61
CA LEU A 450 -1.54 8.04 -40.80
C LEU A 450 -0.57 6.84 -40.78
N CYS A 451 -0.96 5.73 -40.16
CA CYS A 451 -0.17 4.49 -40.17
C CYS A 451 -0.47 3.66 -41.42
N GLU A 452 -1.69 3.73 -41.94
CA GLU A 452 -2.14 3.00 -43.14
C GLU A 452 -1.59 3.62 -44.43
N GLU A 453 -1.53 4.95 -44.54
CA GLU A 453 -0.95 5.66 -45.70
C GLU A 453 0.53 5.31 -45.96
N LYS A 454 1.28 4.90 -44.93
CA LYS A 454 2.69 4.47 -45.09
C LYS A 454 2.85 3.07 -45.69
N ASN A 455 1.84 2.21 -45.58
CA ASN A 455 1.88 0.86 -46.12
C ASN A 455 1.45 0.79 -47.59
N GLU A 456 0.67 1.77 -48.08
CA GLU A 456 0.26 1.82 -49.48
C GLU A 456 1.34 2.42 -50.40
N ALA A 457 2.29 3.20 -49.86
CA ALA A 457 3.38 3.79 -50.65
C ALA A 457 4.52 2.81 -51.03
N SER A 458 4.45 1.53 -50.63
CA SER A 458 5.50 0.53 -50.95
C SER A 458 5.11 -0.49 -52.03
N TYR A 459 3.93 -0.38 -52.64
CA TYR A 459 3.50 -1.26 -53.73
C TYR A 459 3.12 -0.43 -54.96
N SER A 460 4.12 0.04 -55.69
CA SER A 460 3.95 0.38 -57.10
C SER A 460 4.97 -0.39 -57.92
N ASP A 461 4.45 -1.32 -58.71
CA ASP A 461 5.13 -2.15 -59.69
C ASP A 461 6.16 -1.41 -60.55
N SER A 462 7.31 -2.06 -60.74
CA SER A 462 8.08 -1.93 -61.97
C SER A 462 8.38 -3.33 -62.48
N ASP A 463 7.49 -3.78 -63.37
CA ASP A 463 7.61 -5.01 -64.13
C ASP A 463 8.47 -4.81 -65.40
N SER A 464 8.89 -5.92 -66.00
CA SER A 464 9.50 -6.12 -67.33
C SER A 464 11.05 -6.10 -67.47
N SER A 465 11.64 -7.27 -67.75
CA SER A 465 11.97 -7.67 -69.15
C SER A 465 12.48 -9.12 -69.26
N ALA A 466 11.74 -9.90 -70.08
CA ALA A 466 12.09 -11.00 -70.99
C ALA A 466 13.45 -11.73 -70.97
N GLY A 467 13.39 -13.06 -71.17
CA GLY A 467 14.47 -13.84 -71.79
C GLY A 467 14.43 -15.34 -71.48
N SER A 468 13.80 -16.12 -72.35
CA SER A 468 13.88 -17.60 -72.43
C SER A 468 15.26 -18.08 -72.89
N ASP A 469 15.74 -19.22 -72.39
CA ASP A 469 16.40 -20.24 -73.23
C ASP A 469 16.62 -21.58 -72.47
N GLU A 470 16.57 -22.66 -73.24
CA GLU A 470 16.53 -24.07 -72.86
C GLU A 470 17.90 -24.73 -72.60
N SER A 471 17.83 -25.98 -72.07
CA SER A 471 18.60 -27.18 -72.44
C SER A 471 19.70 -27.74 -71.51
N ASP A 472 19.45 -29.00 -71.10
CA ASP A 472 20.31 -30.21 -70.96
C ASP A 472 21.81 -30.11 -70.62
N ASP A 473 22.28 -30.93 -69.66
CA ASP A 473 22.91 -32.24 -69.92
C ASP A 473 23.48 -32.84 -68.61
N SER A 474 23.99 -34.07 -68.71
CA SER A 474 23.86 -35.20 -67.80
C SER A 474 25.18 -35.64 -67.14
N THR A 475 25.10 -36.78 -66.42
CA THR A 475 26.16 -37.72 -65.97
C THR A 475 26.82 -37.40 -64.62
N GLY A 476 27.07 -38.33 -63.68
CA GLY A 476 26.88 -39.78 -63.63
C GLY A 476 27.89 -40.41 -62.64
N ASN A 477 27.42 -41.39 -61.84
CA ASN A 477 28.18 -42.50 -61.20
C ASN A 477 29.25 -42.16 -60.11
N ASP A 478 29.56 -42.98 -59.10
CA ASP A 478 29.21 -44.37 -58.74
C ASP A 478 29.68 -44.65 -57.29
N SER A 479 29.02 -45.64 -56.64
CA SER A 479 29.56 -46.71 -55.77
C SER A 479 30.33 -46.38 -54.47
N ASP A 480 30.39 -47.19 -53.41
CA ASP A 480 29.81 -48.49 -53.13
C ASP A 480 29.78 -48.79 -51.61
N THR A 481 28.92 -49.75 -51.30
CA THR A 481 28.66 -50.59 -50.13
C THR A 481 29.80 -51.06 -49.19
N ASN A 482 29.35 -51.60 -48.03
CA ASN A 482 29.94 -52.60 -47.11
C ASN A 482 30.21 -52.08 -45.68
N THR A 483 29.86 -52.75 -44.58
CA THR A 483 29.29 -54.09 -44.34
C THR A 483 28.88 -54.16 -42.87
N ASP A 484 27.91 -55.03 -42.59
CA ASP A 484 27.39 -55.41 -41.28
C ASP A 484 28.34 -56.27 -40.41
N ASP A 485 27.92 -56.37 -39.15
CA ASP A 485 28.07 -57.46 -38.16
C ASP A 485 29.38 -57.63 -37.37
N GLN A 486 29.34 -57.23 -36.09
CA GLN A 486 29.10 -58.15 -34.95
C GLN A 486 28.68 -57.43 -33.67
#